data_AF-N9MHK5-F1
#
_entry.id   AF-N9MHK5-F1
#
_cell.length_a   1.000
_cell.length_b   1.000
_cell.length_c   1.000
_cell.angle_alpha   90.00
_cell.angle_beta   90.00
_cell.angle_gamma   90.00
#
_symmetry.space_group_name_H-M   'P 1'
#
loop_
_entity.id
_entity.type
_entity.pdbx_description
1 polymer ?
#
loop_
_entity_poly.entity_id
_entity_poly.type
_entity_poly.pdbx_seq_one_letter_code
_entity_poly.pdbx_strand_id
1 'polypeptide(L)' 'MGLGWFVREQDNDTKIIWHGGNTAGHSAILMIDLNKRKAVTILANVAAVHPEMGNIEKLAAQLLQE' A
#
# COMPACT_ATOMS: atom_id res chain seq x y z
N MET A 1 -11.77 -0.55 7.44
CA MET A 1 -11.81 0.44 6.34
C MET A 1 -12.41 1.74 6.87
N GLY A 2 -11.97 2.90 6.36
CA GLY A 2 -12.49 4.24 6.68
C GLY A 2 -13.06 4.95 5.45
N LEU A 3 -12.74 6.24 5.26
CA LEU A 3 -13.15 7.06 4.11
C LEU A 3 -12.37 6.69 2.82
N GLY A 4 -12.51 5.46 2.33
CA GLY A 4 -11.77 4.93 1.17
C GLY A 4 -10.38 4.37 1.51
N TRP A 5 -9.99 4.44 2.78
CA TRP A 5 -8.72 3.90 3.25
C TRP A 5 -8.87 2.51 3.86
N PHE A 6 -7.93 1.63 3.53
CA PHE A 6 -7.65 0.48 4.38
C PHE A 6 -6.90 0.96 5.61
N VAL A 7 -7.27 0.40 6.76
CA VAL A 7 -6.74 0.78 8.07
C VAL A 7 -6.42 -0.51 8.79
N ARG A 8 -5.18 -0.63 9.26
CA ARG A 8 -4.70 -1.73 10.11
C ARG A 8 -4.14 -1.13 11.38
N GLU A 9 -4.79 -1.47 12.48
CA GLU A 9 -4.32 -1.19 13.83
C GLU A 9 -3.77 -2.51 14.39
N GLN A 10 -2.56 -2.48 14.92
CA GLN A 10 -1.97 -3.61 15.65
C GLN A 10 -1.90 -3.30 17.14
N ASP A 11 -1.86 -4.34 17.96
CA ASP A 11 -1.83 -4.25 19.43
C ASP A 11 -0.63 -3.45 19.99
N ASN A 12 0.41 -3.25 19.17
CA ASN A 12 1.60 -2.44 19.49
C ASN A 12 1.45 -0.96 19.10
N ASP A 13 0.21 -0.48 18.97
CA ASP A 13 -0.15 0.88 18.54
C ASP A 13 0.16 1.19 17.07
N THR A 14 0.74 0.24 16.29
CA THR A 14 1.08 0.46 14.88
C THR A 14 -0.17 0.73 14.06
N LYS A 15 -0.27 1.96 13.54
CA LYS A 15 -1.38 2.39 12.69
C LYS A 15 -0.90 2.60 11.26
N ILE A 16 -1.19 1.59 10.42
CA ILE A 16 -0.91 1.65 8.99
C ILE A 16 -2.21 1.97 8.26
N ILE A 17 -2.15 2.97 7.38
CA ILE A 17 -3.23 3.29 6.45
C ILE A 17 -2.73 3.18 5.01
N TRP A 18 -3.56 2.65 4.12
CA TRP A 18 -3.20 2.54 2.71
C TRP A 18 -4.40 2.61 1.78
N HIS A 19 -4.11 2.98 0.54
CA HIS A 19 -5.05 2.97 -0.57
C HIS A 19 -4.30 2.54 -1.83
N GLY A 20 -4.84 1.55 -2.55
CA GLY A 20 -4.36 1.12 -3.86
C GLY A 20 -5.20 1.71 -4.99
N GLY A 21 -4.62 1.89 -6.17
CA GLY A 21 -5.32 2.38 -7.37
C GLY A 21 -4.94 1.54 -8.58
N ASN A 22 -5.93 1.02 -9.29
CA ASN A 22 -5.71 0.08 -10.39
C ASN A 22 -6.47 0.53 -11.64
N THR A 23 -5.78 0.55 -12.78
CA THR A 23 -6.34 0.77 -14.12
C THR A 23 -5.85 -0.31 -15.06
N ALA A 24 -6.37 -0.38 -16.29
CA ALA A 24 -6.05 -1.45 -17.24
C ALA A 24 -4.53 -1.63 -17.48
N GLY A 25 -3.73 -0.56 -17.42
CA GLY A 25 -2.29 -0.61 -17.68
C GLY A 25 -1.38 -0.30 -16.47
N HIS A 26 -1.96 0.11 -15.33
CA HIS A 26 -1.17 0.62 -14.20
C HIS A 26 -1.75 0.20 -12.86
N SER A 27 -0.84 0.07 -11.90
CA SER A 27 -1.13 -0.14 -10.48
C SER A 27 -0.38 0.90 -9.66
N ALA A 28 -1.03 1.39 -8.62
CA ALA A 28 -0.47 2.34 -7.68
C ALA A 28 -0.83 1.95 -6.25
N ILE A 29 0.03 2.33 -5.30
CA ILE A 29 -0.26 2.20 -3.88
C ILE A 29 0.40 3.33 -3.09
N LEU A 30 -0.33 3.84 -2.10
CA LEU A 30 0.20 4.70 -1.04
C LEU A 30 -0.02 4.00 0.30
N MET A 31 1.05 3.77 1.04
CA MET A 31 1.04 3.16 2.37
C MET A 31 1.79 4.04 3.36
N ILE A 32 1.18 4.28 4.52
CA ILE A 32 1.70 5.20 5.54
C ILE A 32 1.70 4.49 6.89
N ASP A 33 2.86 4.47 7.55
CA ASP A 33 3.00 4.15 8.97
C ASP A 33 2.97 5.46 9.76
N LEU A 34 1.84 5.71 10.45
CA LEU A 34 1.63 6.95 11.18
C LEU A 34 2.54 7.07 12.40
N ASN A 35 2.99 5.95 12.96
CA ASN A 35 3.85 5.95 14.15
C ASN A 35 5.29 6.27 13.76
N LYS A 36 5.78 5.64 12.69
CA LYS A 36 7.13 5.86 12.18
C LYS A 36 7.27 7.14 11.35
N ARG A 37 6.16 7.82 11.04
CA ARG A 37 6.11 8.98 10.13
C ARG A 37 6.76 8.66 8.77
N LYS A 38 6.59 7.41 8.32
CA LYS A 38 7.15 6.90 7.08
C LYS A 38 6.03 6.59 6.11
N ALA A 39 6.24 6.96 4.86
CA ALA A 39 5.31 6.68 3.78
C ALA A 39 6.06 6.08 2.59
N VAL A 40 5.40 5.16 1.90
CA VAL A 40 5.86 4.58 0.63
C VAL A 40 4.78 4.81 -0.41
N THR A 41 5.18 5.30 -1.57
CA THR A 41 4.33 5.37 -2.76
C THR A 41 5.00 4.61 -3.90
N ILE A 42 4.23 3.82 -4.63
CA ILE A 42 4.71 3.10 -5.81
C ILE A 42 3.72 3.36 -6.95
N LEU A 43 4.23 3.73 -8.11
CA LEU A 43 3.51 3.77 -9.36
C LEU A 43 4.22 2.83 -10.33
N ALA A 44 3.49 1.88 -10.89
CA ALA A 44 4.04 0.88 -11.77
C ALA A 44 3.20 0.68 -13.02
N ASN A 45 3.88 0.47 -14.15
CA ASN A 45 3.28 0.07 -15.42
C ASN A 45 2.98 -1.45 -15.40
N VAL A 46 2.25 -1.88 -14.37
CA VAL A 46 1.77 -3.25 -14.19
C VAL A 46 0.26 -3.21 -14.27
N ALA A 47 -0.31 -3.97 -15.19
CA ALA A 47 -1.76 -4.03 -15.40
C ALA A 47 -2.49 -4.55 -14.15
N ALA A 48 -3.68 -4.02 -13.86
CA ALA A 48 -4.52 -4.46 -12.75
C ALA A 48 -4.85 -5.96 -12.75
N VAL A 49 -4.93 -6.56 -13.94
CA VAL A 49 -5.24 -7.98 -14.16
C VAL A 49 -4.00 -8.86 -14.26
N HIS A 50 -2.80 -8.29 -14.14
CA HIS A 50 -1.57 -9.06 -14.18
C HIS A 50 -1.53 -10.02 -12.97
N PRO A 51 -1.21 -11.32 -13.15
CA PRO A 51 -1.21 -12.30 -12.06
C PRO A 51 -0.36 -11.89 -10.85
N GLU A 52 0.75 -11.20 -11.11
CA GLU A 52 1.70 -10.72 -10.10
C GLU A 52 1.43 -9.29 -9.59
N MET A 53 0.28 -8.67 -9.92
CA MET A 53 -0.02 -7.28 -9.49
C MET A 53 0.06 -7.11 -7.97
N GLY A 54 -0.30 -8.15 -7.20
CA GLY A 54 -0.20 -8.15 -5.74
C GLY A 54 1.23 -7.94 -5.20
N ASN A 55 2.27 -8.12 -6.02
CA ASN A 55 3.65 -7.84 -5.59
C ASN A 55 3.91 -6.35 -5.38
N ILE A 56 3.11 -5.45 -5.96
CA ILE A 56 3.21 -4.00 -5.71
C ILE A 56 2.85 -3.67 -4.26
N GLU A 57 1.79 -4.26 -3.73
CA GLU A 57 1.41 -4.09 -2.33
C GLU A 57 2.43 -4.74 -1.38
N LYS A 58 2.92 -5.94 -1.71
CA LYS A 58 3.97 -6.62 -0.91
C LYS A 58 5.25 -5.80 -0.85
N LEU A 59 5.70 -5.25 -1.98
CA LEU A 59 6.89 -4.41 -2.04
C LEU A 59 6.71 -3.14 -1.20
N ALA A 60 5.56 -2.48 -1.30
CA ALA A 60 5.27 -1.30 -0.48
C ALA A 60 5.33 -1.61 1.03
N ALA A 61 4.78 -2.76 1.45
CA ALA A 61 4.84 -3.19 2.85
C ALA A 61 6.28 -3.49 3.31
N GLN A 62 7.09 -4.13 2.48
CA GLN A 62 8.51 -4.40 2.77
C GLN A 62 9.31 -3.10 2.92
N LEU A 63 9.20 -2.20 1.93
CA LEU A 63 9.87 -0.90 1.95
C LEU A 63 9.42 -0.04 3.14
N LEU A 64 8.18 -0.17 3.60
CA LEU A 64 7.71 0.55 4.79
C LEU A 64 8.39 0.04 6.07
N GLN A 65 8.75 -1.23 6.13
CA GLN A 65 9.34 -1.87 7.30
C GLN A 65 10.86 -1.73 7.40
N GLU A 66 11.56 -1.40 6.31
CA GLU A 66 13.00 -1.04 6.32
C GLU A 66 13.35 0.06 7.33
#